data_AF-A0A1V6DBU0-F1
#
_entry.id   AF-A0A1V6DBU0-F1
#
_cell.length_a   1.000
_cell.length_b   1.000
_cell.length_c   1.000
_cell.angle_alpha   90.00
_cell.angle_beta   90.00
_cell.angle_gamma   90.00
#
_symmetry.space_group_name_H-M   'P 1'
#
loop_
_entity.id
_entity.type
_entity.pdbx_description
1 polymer ?
#
loop_
_entity_poly.entity_id
_entity_poly.type
_entity_poly.pdbx_seq_one_letter_code
_entity_poly.pdbx_strand_id
1 'polypeptide(L)' 'MMRYRGYEARVEPDPRAGILHGEVVGIRDVITFQAESADQIEQAFHDSVDYYLGFCRRRGEHPETPGQ' A
#
# COMPACT_ATOMS: atom_id res chain seq x y z
N MET A 1 -1.54 11.90 -2.70
CA MET A 1 -2.08 11.01 -1.66
C MET A 1 -3.05 10.07 -2.36
N MET A 2 -2.83 8.77 -2.26
CA MET A 2 -3.60 7.75 -2.97
C MET A 2 -4.61 7.10 -2.04
N ARG A 3 -5.73 6.62 -2.58
CA ARG A 3 -6.82 6.02 -1.80
C ARG A 3 -7.38 4.80 -2.50
N TYR A 4 -7.48 3.67 -1.79
CA TYR A 4 -8.08 2.45 -2.30
C TYR A 4 -8.66 1.60 -1.17
N ARG A 5 -9.92 1.16 -1.32
CA ARG A 5 -10.65 0.37 -0.31
C ARG A 5 -10.60 0.92 1.12
N GLY A 6 -10.53 2.24 1.26
CA GLY A 6 -10.44 2.92 2.56
C GLY A 6 -9.03 3.07 3.13
N TYR A 7 -8.01 2.51 2.46
CA TYR A 7 -6.60 2.74 2.79
C TYR A 7 -6.08 3.98 2.09
N GLU A 8 -5.16 4.68 2.74
CA GLU A 8 -4.46 5.84 2.19
C GLU A 8 -2.97 5.55 2.10
N ALA A 9 -2.31 6.07 1.07
CA ALA A 9 -0.87 5.91 0.93
C ALA A 9 -0.15 7.22 0.61
N ARG A 10 1.09 7.29 1.08
CA ARG A 10 2.09 8.29 0.71
C ARG A 10 3.07 7.67 -0.28
N VAL A 11 3.54 8.47 -1.22
CA VAL A 11 4.50 8.07 -2.23
C VAL A 11 5.61 9.11 -2.29
N GLU A 12 6.84 8.64 -2.26
CA GLU A 12 8.05 9.44 -2.31
C GLU A 12 8.99 8.88 -3.39
N PRO A 13 9.67 9.73 -4.16
CA PRO A 13 10.70 9.26 -5.08
C PRO A 13 11.95 8.80 -4.32
N ASP A 14 12.48 7.63 -4.67
CA ASP A 14 13.83 7.21 -4.31
C ASP A 14 14.76 7.43 -5.52
N PRO A 15 15.47 8.57 -5.59
CA PRO A 15 16.33 8.88 -6.71
C PRO A 15 17.60 8.01 -6.78
N ARG A 16 17.96 7.31 -5.70
CA ARG A 16 19.12 6.40 -5.71
C ARG A 16 18.76 5.07 -6.38
N ALA A 17 17.53 4.62 -6.17
CA ALA A 17 17.00 3.40 -6.77
C ALA A 17 16.30 3.64 -8.12
N GLY A 18 15.94 4.89 -8.45
CA GLY A 18 15.24 5.23 -9.69
C GLY A 18 13.78 4.78 -9.69
N ILE A 19 13.15 4.74 -8.51
CA ILE A 19 11.78 4.25 -8.31
C ILE A 19 10.96 5.25 -7.50
N LEU A 20 9.65 5.04 -7.50
CA LEU A 20 8.71 5.57 -6.53
C LEU A 20 8.53 4.52 -5.43
N HIS A 21 8.65 4.93 -4.17
CA HIS A 21 8.37 4.12 -3.00
C HIS A 21 7.07 4.59 -2.35
N GLY A 22 6.17 3.66 -2.05
CA GLY A 22 4.89 3.95 -1.42
C GLY A 22 4.68 3.16 -0.13
N GLU A 23 4.01 3.80 0.82
CA GLU A 23 3.64 3.20 2.11
C GLU A 23 2.19 3.56 2.46
N VAL A 24 1.43 2.56 2.90
CA VAL A 24 0.09 2.74 3.47
C VAL A 24 0.21 3.36 4.86
N VAL A 25 -0.57 4.41 5.11
CA VAL A 25 -0.52 5.16 6.36
C VAL A 25 -1.82 5.00 7.16
N GLY A 26 -1.71 5.22 8.47
CA GLY A 26 -2.86 5.19 9.39
C GLY A 26 -3.19 3.80 9.95
N ILE A 27 -2.36 2.80 9.67
CA ILE A 27 -2.41 1.46 10.25
C ILE A 27 -1.04 1.13 10.88
N ARG A 28 -0.97 0.14 11.78
CA ARG A 28 0.27 -0.38 12.36
C ARG A 28 0.93 -1.43 11.47
N ASP A 29 0.13 -2.20 10.74
CA ASP A 29 0.66 -3.15 9.75
C ASP A 29 1.40 -2.41 8.63
N VAL A 30 2.60 -2.88 8.28
CA VAL A 30 3.42 -2.24 7.24
C VAL A 30 3.05 -2.82 5.88
N ILE A 31 2.51 -1.97 5.02
CA ILE A 31 2.23 -2.29 3.61
C ILE A 31 3.00 -1.29 2.75
N THR A 32 4.01 -1.79 2.03
CA THR A 32 4.82 -1.00 1.10
C THR A 32 4.68 -1.52 -0.32
N PHE A 33 4.98 -0.65 -1.27
CA PHE A 33 4.95 -0.93 -2.71
C PHE A 33 5.93 -0.02 -3.44
N GLN A 34 6.30 -0.40 -4.65
CA GLN A 34 7.25 0.36 -5.46
C GLN A 34 6.97 0.20 -6.95
N ALA A 35 7.35 1.20 -7.73
CA ALA A 35 7.23 1.18 -9.18
C ALA A 35 8.21 2.15 -9.85
N GLU A 36 8.48 1.96 -11.13
CA GLU A 36 9.39 2.83 -11.90
C GLU A 36 8.68 4.08 -12.46
N SER A 37 7.35 4.12 -12.42
CA SER A 37 6.55 5.20 -13.00
C SER A 37 5.30 5.52 -12.20
N ALA A 38 4.79 6.74 -12.38
CA ALA A 38 3.57 7.21 -11.74
C ALA A 38 2.33 6.38 -12.15
N ASP A 39 2.28 5.84 -13.37
CA ASP A 39 1.15 5.03 -13.81
C ASP A 39 1.17 3.64 -13.15
N GLN A 40 2.36 3.09 -12.88
CA GLN A 40 2.51 1.77 -12.28
C GLN A 40 2.36 1.79 -10.74
N ILE A 41 2.66 2.92 -10.09
CA ILE A 41 2.61 3.00 -8.62
C ILE A 41 1.18 2.84 -8.09
N GLU A 42 0.17 3.22 -8.87
CA GLU A 42 -1.24 3.01 -8.54
C GLU A 42 -1.63 1.53 -8.57
N GLN A 43 -1.23 0.80 -9.60
CA GLN A 43 -1.47 -0.63 -9.64
C GLN A 43 -0.73 -1.36 -8.51
N ALA A 44 0.53 -1.00 -8.26
CA ALA A 44 1.32 -1.59 -7.18
C ALA A 44 0.68 -1.35 -5.79
N PHE A 45 0.11 -0.17 -5.57
CA PHE A 45 -0.67 0.13 -4.36
C PHE A 45 -1.90 -0.78 -4.23
N HIS A 46 -2.71 -0.87 -5.28
CA HIS A 46 -3.94 -1.69 -5.26
C HIS A 46 -3.62 -3.17 -5.02
N ASP A 47 -2.60 -3.69 -5.69
CA ASP A 47 -2.16 -5.08 -5.56
C ASP A 47 -1.65 -5.37 -4.14
N SER A 48 -0.86 -4.48 -3.54
CA SER A 48 -0.38 -4.64 -2.17
C SER A 48 -1.52 -4.60 -1.14
N VAL A 49 -2.51 -3.73 -1.31
CA VAL A 49 -3.71 -3.70 -0.44
C VAL A 49 -4.56 -4.96 -0.62
N ASP A 50 -4.84 -5.38 -1.84
CA ASP A 50 -5.63 -6.58 -2.10
C ASP A 50 -4.93 -7.84 -1.59
N TYR A 51 -3.59 -7.89 -1.69
CA TYR A 51 -2.78 -8.94 -1.09
C TYR A 51 -2.91 -8.97 0.44
N TYR A 52 -2.80 -7.81 1.10
CA TYR A 52 -2.97 -7.68 2.54
C TYR A 52 -4.35 -8.17 3.00
N LEU A 53 -5.42 -7.69 2.36
CA LEU A 53 -6.79 -8.11 2.66
C LEU A 53 -6.98 -9.62 2.45
N GLY A 54 -6.40 -10.16 1.37
CA GLY A 54 -6.37 -11.58 1.09
C GLY A 54 -5.60 -12.39 2.15
N PHE A 55 -4.50 -11.85 2.67
CA PHE A 55 -3.68 -12.45 3.72
C PHE A 55 -4.44 -12.52 5.05
N CYS A 56 -5.05 -11.42 5.50
CA CYS A 56 -5.90 -11.40 6.70
C CYS A 56 -7.04 -12.42 6.59
N ARG A 57 -7.74 -12.45 5.45
CA ARG A 57 -8.82 -13.40 5.20
C ARG A 57 -8.35 -14.85 5.30
N ARG A 58 -7.17 -15.20 4.75
CA ARG A 58 -6.63 -16.57 4.82
C ARG A 58 -6.31 -17.00 6.25
N ARG A 59 -5.98 -16.06 7.13
CA ARG A 59 -5.69 -16.31 8.55
C ARG A 59 -6.92 -16.26 9.45
N GLY A 60 -8.09 -15.87 8.92
CA GLY A 60 -9.28 -15.60 9.72
C GLY A 60 -9.14 -14.35 10.60
N GLU A 61 -8.25 -13.44 10.22
CA GLU A 61 -7.98 -12.20 10.93
C GLU A 61 -8.74 -11.04 10.29
N HIS A 62 -9.14 -10.08 11.12
CA HIS A 62 -9.69 -8.82 10.65
C HIS A 62 -8.53 -7.91 10.22
N PRO A 63 -8.54 -7.39 8.97
CA PRO A 63 -7.55 -6.42 8.55
C PRO A 63 -7.68 -5.14 9.38
N GLU A 64 -6.55 -4.51 9.67
CA GLU A 64 -6.51 -3.22 10.33
C GLU A 64 -6.95 -2.12 9.36
N THR A 65 -7.77 -1.20 9.83
CA THR A 65 -8.25 -0.06 9.04
C THR A 65 -7.84 1.27 9.66
N PRO A 66 -7.67 2.34 8.86
CA PRO A 66 -7.31 3.64 9.40
C PRO A 66 -8.27 4.12 10.48
N GLY A 67 -7.74 4.43 11.67
CA GLY A 67 -8.53 4.93 12.81
C GLY A 67 -9.14 3.87 13.73
N GLN A 68 -8.71 2.60 13.62
CA GLN A 68 -8.97 1.55 14.62
C GLN A 68 -8.10 1.65 15.86
#